data_AF-A0AAF0ZM36-F1
#
_entry.id   AF-A0AAF0ZM36-F1
#
_cell.length_a   1.000
_cell.length_b   1.000
_cell.length_c   1.000
_cell.angle_alpha   90.00
_cell.angle_beta   90.00
_cell.angle_gamma   90.00
#
_symmetry.space_group_name_H-M   'P 1'
#
loop_
_entity.id
_entity.type
_entity.pdbx_description
1 polymer ?
#
loop_
_entity_poly.entity_id
_entity_poly.type
_entity_poly.pdbx_seq_one_letter_code
_entity_poly.pdbx_strand_id
1 'polypeptide(L)'
;IMAGVPSDLEKEQIFSMAEKEMEYRVEMFNKLTHTCFKKCVENKYKDSELNMGENSCIDRCVSKYWQPYHLTVSNGNGFAFSEQIE
;
A
#
# COMPACT_ATOMS: atom_id res chain seq x y z
N ILE A 1 -29.12 -12.70 23.46
CA ILE A 1 -28.11 -11.89 22.74
C ILE A 1 -28.69 -11.61 21.37
N MET A 2 -29.37 -10.48 21.20
CA MET A 2 -29.94 -10.09 19.91
C MET A 2 -28.80 -9.48 19.09
N ALA A 3 -28.15 -10.27 18.24
CA ALA A 3 -27.35 -9.70 17.17
C ALA A 3 -28.34 -9.03 16.21
N GLY A 4 -28.46 -7.71 16.30
CA GLY A 4 -29.36 -6.93 15.46
C GLY A 4 -29.04 -7.21 14.00
N VAL A 5 -30.08 -7.55 13.23
CA VAL A 5 -29.98 -7.60 11.77
C VAL A 5 -29.60 -6.18 11.33
N PRO A 6 -28.45 -5.97 10.65
CA PRO A 6 -28.11 -4.66 10.13
C PRO A 6 -29.22 -4.22 9.17
N SER A 7 -29.75 -3.02 9.40
CA SER A 7 -30.74 -2.41 8.52
C SER A 7 -30.20 -2.33 7.08
N ASP A 8 -31.07 -2.36 6.07
CA ASP A 8 -30.61 -2.39 4.67
C ASP A 8 -29.73 -1.17 4.31
N LEU A 9 -29.89 -0.06 5.04
CA LEU A 9 -29.03 1.13 4.97
C LEU A 9 -27.60 0.88 5.48
N GLU A 10 -27.44 0.09 6.56
CA GLU A 10 -26.14 -0.29 7.11
C GLU A 10 -25.42 -1.30 6.20
N LYS A 11 -26.17 -2.17 5.51
CA LYS A 11 -25.57 -3.11 4.54
C LYS A 11 -24.92 -2.36 3.37
N GLU A 12 -25.61 -1.39 2.77
CA GLU A 12 -25.03 -0.57 1.69
C GLU A 12 -23.75 0.16 2.13
N GLN A 13 -23.74 0.70 3.35
CA GLN A 13 -22.56 1.37 3.90
C GLN A 13 -21.40 0.37 4.14
N ILE A 14 -21.68 -0.80 4.69
CA ILE A 14 -20.68 -1.85 4.92
C ILE A 14 -20.08 -2.35 3.60
N PHE A 15 -20.91 -2.57 2.58
CA PHE A 15 -20.45 -2.99 1.26
C PHE A 15 -19.64 -1.89 0.56
N SER A 16 -20.09 -0.63 0.64
CA SER A 16 -19.35 0.49 0.06
C SER A 16 -17.99 0.71 0.72
N MET A 17 -17.88 0.50 2.04
CA MET A 17 -16.60 0.56 2.74
C MET A 17 -15.68 -0.60 2.34
N ALA A 18 -16.21 -1.82 2.24
CA ALA A 18 -15.45 -3.00 1.83
C ALA A 18 -14.91 -2.89 0.39
N GLU A 19 -15.71 -2.31 -0.51
CA GLU A 19 -15.30 -2.06 -1.90
C GLU A 19 -14.14 -1.06 -1.98
N LYS A 20 -14.24 0.05 -1.24
CA LYS A 20 -13.17 1.06 -1.17
C LYS A 20 -11.87 0.51 -0.57
N GLU A 21 -11.95 -0.36 0.44
CA GLU A 21 -10.77 -1.02 0.98
C GLU A 21 -10.07 -1.91 -0.06
N MET A 22 -10.85 -2.57 -0.92
CA MET A 22 -10.31 -3.42 -1.99
C MET A 22 -9.63 -2.58 -3.08
N GLU A 23 -10.27 -1.51 -3.54
CA GLU A 23 -9.69 -0.59 -4.53
C GLU A 23 -8.39 0.04 -4.01
N TYR A 24 -8.39 0.45 -2.74
CA TYR A 24 -7.22 1.02 -2.09
C TYR A 24 -6.06 0.02 -2.12
N ARG A 25 -6.27 -1.23 -1.68
CA ARG A 25 -5.22 -2.28 -1.71
C ARG A 25 -4.59 -2.43 -3.09
N VAL A 26 -5.38 -2.46 -4.16
CA VAL A 26 -4.86 -2.61 -5.53
C VAL A 26 -4.00 -1.42 -5.93
N GLU A 27 -4.47 -0.20 -5.69
CA GLU A 27 -3.70 1.01 -5.98
C GLU A 27 -2.40 1.05 -5.18
N MET A 28 -2.43 0.58 -3.92
CA MET A 28 -1.23 0.44 -3.11
C MET A 28 -0.19 -0.43 -3.79
N PHE A 29 -0.57 -1.66 -4.17
CA PHE A 29 0.37 -2.65 -4.65
C PHE A 29 1.03 -2.18 -5.93
N ASN A 30 0.28 -1.51 -6.80
CA ASN A 30 0.82 -0.91 -8.01
C ASN A 30 1.87 0.16 -7.68
N LYS A 31 1.56 1.13 -6.81
CA LYS A 31 2.50 2.21 -6.47
C LYS A 31 3.71 1.72 -5.66
N LEU A 32 3.50 0.77 -4.75
CA LEU A 32 4.54 0.14 -3.94
C LEU A 32 5.54 -0.60 -4.83
N THR A 33 5.05 -1.43 -5.76
CA THR A 33 5.89 -2.18 -6.70
C THR A 33 6.74 -1.23 -7.53
N HIS A 34 6.13 -0.21 -8.15
CA HIS A 34 6.88 0.76 -8.96
C HIS A 34 7.93 1.54 -8.14
N THR A 35 7.58 1.97 -6.92
CA THR A 35 8.49 2.74 -6.06
C THR A 35 9.68 1.91 -5.61
N CYS A 36 9.44 0.70 -5.08
CA CYS A 36 10.51 -0.15 -4.59
C CYS A 36 11.36 -0.73 -5.71
N PHE A 37 10.77 -1.05 -6.87
CA PHE A 37 11.53 -1.45 -8.05
C PHE A 37 12.47 -0.34 -8.53
N LYS A 38 11.97 0.89 -8.65
CA LYS A 38 12.78 2.07 -9.01
C LYS A 38 13.93 2.32 -8.04
N LYS A 39 13.67 2.21 -6.73
CA LYS A 39 14.68 2.49 -5.70
C LYS A 39 15.72 1.39 -5.55
N CYS A 40 15.29 0.13 -5.58
CA CYS A 40 16.15 -0.99 -5.23
C CYS A 40 16.74 -1.72 -6.44
N VAL A 41 16.12 -1.65 -7.63
CA VAL A 41 16.47 -2.47 -8.80
C VAL A 41 16.90 -1.62 -10.01
N GLU A 42 16.15 -0.57 -10.37
CA GLU A 42 16.36 0.21 -11.62
C GLU A 42 17.79 0.78 -11.77
N ASN A 43 18.39 1.27 -10.68
CA ASN A 43 19.74 1.85 -10.71
C ASN A 43 20.88 0.81 -10.69
N LYS A 44 20.57 -0.48 -10.50
CA LYS A 44 21.55 -1.55 -10.32
C LYS A 44 21.36 -2.73 -11.27
N TYR A 45 20.56 -2.57 -12.34
CA TYR A 45 20.32 -3.59 -13.35
C TYR A 45 21.64 -4.12 -13.97
N LYS A 46 22.18 -5.16 -13.34
CA LYS A 46 23.43 -5.82 -13.74
C LYS A 46 23.19 -7.29 -14.07
N ASP A 47 22.22 -7.91 -13.40
CA ASP A 47 21.87 -9.33 -13.54
C ASP A 47 20.35 -9.51 -13.61
N SER A 48 19.91 -10.64 -14.18
CA SER A 48 18.47 -10.97 -14.31
C SER A 48 17.86 -11.55 -13.03
N GLU A 49 18.67 -11.79 -12.00
CA GLU A 49 18.25 -12.29 -10.69
C GLU A 49 18.43 -11.25 -9.60
N LEU A 50 17.48 -11.21 -8.66
CA LEU A 50 17.54 -10.32 -7.51
C LEU A 50 18.65 -10.75 -6.56
N ASN A 51 19.63 -9.87 -6.39
CA ASN A 51 20.74 -10.10 -5.50
C ASN A 51 20.31 -9.95 -4.03
N MET A 52 21.06 -10.54 -3.10
CA MET A 52 20.68 -10.56 -1.67
C MET A 52 20.52 -9.13 -1.08
N GLY A 53 21.28 -8.16 -1.61
CA GLY A 53 21.14 -6.74 -1.28
C GLY A 53 19.89 -6.06 -1.84
N GLU A 54 19.38 -6.49 -3.00
CA GLU A 54 18.15 -5.98 -3.59
C GLU A 54 16.92 -6.51 -2.83
N ASN A 55 16.92 -7.80 -2.48
CA ASN A 55 15.89 -8.39 -1.60
C ASN A 55 15.82 -7.65 -0.25
N SER A 56 16.97 -7.44 0.40
CA SER A 56 17.04 -6.70 1.67
C SER A 56 16.60 -5.23 1.53
N CYS A 57 16.82 -4.60 0.38
CA CYS A 57 16.35 -3.24 0.09
C CYS A 57 14.82 -3.20 -0.09
N ILE A 58 14.26 -4.17 -0.82
CA ILE A 58 12.82 -4.29 -1.06
C ILE A 58 12.08 -4.44 0.26
N ASP A 59 12.53 -5.32 1.17
CA ASP A 59 11.89 -5.51 2.49
C ASP A 59 11.82 -4.20 3.31
N ARG A 60 12.92 -3.43 3.32
CA ARG A 60 12.99 -2.12 3.97
C ARG A 60 12.10 -1.09 3.27
N CYS A 61 12.07 -1.09 1.94
CA CYS A 61 11.25 -0.20 1.15
C CYS A 61 9.77 -0.43 1.40
N VAL A 62 9.31 -1.68 1.40
CA VAL A 62 7.92 -2.07 1.70
C VAL A 62 7.53 -1.63 3.12
N SER A 63 8.39 -1.88 4.10
CA SER A 63 8.15 -1.47 5.50
C SER A 63 7.99 0.04 5.64
N LYS A 64 8.83 0.82 4.95
CA LYS A 64 8.70 2.29 4.88
C LYS A 64 7.47 2.72 4.06
N TYR A 65 7.09 1.95 3.03
CA TYR A 65 5.95 2.28 2.16
C TYR A 65 4.61 2.19 2.90
N TRP A 66 4.46 1.15 3.72
CA TRP A 66 3.20 0.83 4.38
C TRP A 66 2.81 1.81 5.51
N GLN A 67 3.81 2.35 6.24
CA GLN A 67 3.57 3.23 7.40
C GLN A 67 2.78 4.50 7.06
N PRO A 68 3.18 5.33 6.07
CA PRO A 68 2.44 6.54 5.74
C PRO A 68 1.25 6.25 4.82
N TYR A 69 1.25 5.14 4.08
CA TYR A 69 0.09 4.70 3.32
C TYR A 69 -1.14 4.53 4.24
N HIS A 70 -1.02 3.77 5.34
CA HIS A 70 -2.08 3.65 6.34
C HIS A 70 -2.57 5.01 6.87
N LEU A 71 -1.64 5.95 7.12
CA LEU A 71 -1.98 7.31 7.59
C LEU A 71 -2.70 8.15 6.53
N THR A 72 -2.35 8.00 5.24
CA THR A 72 -3.00 8.72 4.13
C THR A 72 -4.41 8.24 3.86
N VAL A 73 -4.71 6.94 3.99
CA VAL A 73 -6.11 6.48 3.83
C VAL A 73 -7.02 7.01 4.91
N SER A 74 -6.50 7.16 6.13
CA SER A 74 -7.28 7.72 7.23
C SER A 74 -7.50 9.24 7.11
N ASN A 75 -6.65 9.96 6.37
CA ASN A 75 -6.65 11.44 6.35
C ASN A 75 -6.93 12.08 4.98
N GLY A 76 -7.06 11.33 3.89
CA GLY A 76 -7.48 11.83 2.57
C GLY A 76 -6.54 12.83 1.88
N ASN A 77 -5.39 13.16 2.48
CA ASN A 77 -4.41 14.08 1.93
C ASN A 77 -3.32 13.32 1.19
N GLY A 78 -3.17 13.58 -0.10
CA GLY A 78 -2.05 13.10 -0.93
C GLY A 78 -0.74 13.71 -0.47
N PHE A 79 -0.12 13.13 0.55
CA PHE A 79 1.15 13.58 1.09
C PHE A 79 2.29 13.15 0.15
N ALA A 80 3.22 14.06 -0.14
CA ALA A 80 4.38 13.84 -1.01
C ALA A 80 5.33 12.83 -0.37
N PHE A 81 5.10 11.56 -0.69
CA PHE A 81 5.76 10.38 -0.14
C PHE A 81 7.26 10.26 -0.49
N SER A 82 7.72 11.04 -1.46
CA SER A 82 9.09 10.97 -1.98
C SER A 82 10.16 11.38 -0.97
N GLU A 83 9.82 12.22 0.02
CA GLU A 83 10.79 12.91 0.90
C GLU A 83 11.10 12.15 2.20
N GLN A 84 10.35 11.09 2.52
CA GLN A 84 10.51 10.33 3.78
C GLN A 84 11.12 8.94 3.59
N ILE A 85 11.38 8.55 2.34
CA ILE A 85 12.11 7.33 1.99
C ILE A 85 13.47 7.71 1.40
N GLU A 86 14.22 8.50 2.17
CA GLU A 86 15.69 8.45 2.17
C GLU A 86 16.16 7.54 3.32
#